data_AF-A0A536NZ80-F1
#
_entry.id   AF-A0A536NZ80-F1
#
_cell.length_a   1.000
_cell.length_b   1.000
_cell.length_c   1.000
_cell.angle_alpha   90.00
_cell.angle_beta   90.00
_cell.angle_gamma   90.00
#
_symmetry.space_group_name_H-M   'P 1'
#
loop_
_entity.id
_entity.type
_entity.pdbx_description
1 polymer ?
#
loop_
_entity_poly.entity_id
_entity_poly.type
_entity_poly.pdbx_seq_one_letter_code
_entity_poly.pdbx_strand_id
1 'polypeptide(L)' 'KIGPGQYFGEIGLLQGGQRTATVRASTDVTAMSLDRETFGALMTQSEISRGELERIVRQRLAAGS' A
#
# COMPACT_ATOMS: atom_id res chain seq x y z
N LYS A 1 -9.65 7.48 5.62
CA LYS A 1 -8.86 7.73 6.86
C LYS A 1 -8.10 6.44 7.18
N ILE A 2 -6.81 6.51 7.53
CA ILE A 2 -5.96 5.33 7.78
C ILE A 2 -5.74 5.23 9.30
N GLY A 3 -5.85 4.03 9.86
CA GLY A 3 -5.72 3.77 11.30
C GLY A 3 -4.69 2.68 11.65
N PRO A 4 -4.55 2.34 12.95
CA PRO A 4 -3.62 1.31 13.41
C PRO A 4 -3.78 -0.02 12.67
N GLY A 5 -2.65 -0.66 12.33
CA GLY A 5 -2.62 -1.93 11.59
C GLY A 5 -2.91 -1.82 10.09
N GLN A 6 -3.26 -0.63 9.59
CA GLN A 6 -3.44 -0.40 8.15
C GLN A 6 -2.16 0.10 7.49
N TYR A 7 -2.04 -0.13 6.18
CA TYR A 7 -0.88 0.24 5.38
C TYR A 7 -1.26 1.19 4.22
N PHE A 8 -0.26 1.85 3.64
CA PHE A 8 -0.40 2.73 2.47
C PHE A 8 0.89 2.72 1.62
N GLY A 9 0.79 3.20 0.37
CA GLY A 9 1.91 3.27 -0.57
C GLY A 9 1.98 2.13 -1.58
N GLU A 10 1.16 1.09 -1.39
CA GLU A 10 1.12 -0.11 -2.23
C GLU A 10 0.68 0.17 -3.68
N ILE A 11 -0.24 1.13 -3.87
CA ILE A 11 -0.72 1.50 -5.21
C ILE A 11 0.44 2.05 -6.05
N GLY A 12 1.27 2.90 -5.46
CA GLY A 12 2.43 3.45 -6.15
C GLY A 12 3.47 2.38 -6.46
N LEU A 13 3.65 1.38 -5.59
CA LEU A 13 4.56 0.27 -5.87
C LEU A 13 4.06 -0.62 -7.02
N LEU A 14 2.75 -0.87 -7.08
CA LEU A 14 2.10 -1.65 -8.15
C LEU A 14 2.00 -0.91 -9.48
N GLN A 15 1.83 0.41 -9.46
CA GLN A 15 1.73 1.26 -10.66
C GLN A 15 3.08 1.84 -11.11
N GLY A 16 4.20 1.14 -10.87
CA GLY A 16 5.51 1.54 -11.40
C GLY A 16 6.17 2.74 -10.72
N GLY A 17 5.69 3.16 -9.55
CA GLY A 17 6.29 4.21 -8.72
C GLY A 17 5.55 5.54 -8.68
N GLN A 18 4.42 5.67 -9.36
CA GLN A 18 3.64 6.89 -9.32
C GLN A 18 2.94 7.06 -7.96
N ARG A 19 3.23 8.15 -7.25
CA ARG A 19 2.49 8.51 -6.04
C ARG A 19 1.11 9.00 -6.44
N THR A 20 0.06 8.30 -5.99
CA THR A 20 -1.33 8.62 -6.32
C THR A 20 -2.00 9.55 -5.31
N ALA A 21 -1.42 9.71 -4.12
CA ALA A 21 -1.93 10.59 -3.07
C ALA A 21 -0.80 11.11 -2.18
N THR A 22 -1.04 12.26 -1.54
CA THR A 22 -0.22 12.74 -0.41
C THR A 22 -0.84 12.24 0.90
N VAL A 23 -0.06 11.56 1.72
CA VAL A 23 -0.48 11.12 3.07
C VAL A 23 0.19 12.04 4.09
N ARG A 24 -0.60 12.57 5.03
CA ARG A 24 -0.12 13.38 6.15
C ARG A 24 -0.58 12.74 7.46
N ALA A 25 0.31 12.69 8.45
CA ALA A 25 -0.05 12.28 9.79
C ALA A 25 -0.95 13.35 10.42
N SER A 26 -2.14 12.95 10.88
CA SER A 26 -3.09 13.83 11.59
C SER A 26 -2.84 13.90 13.09
N THR A 27 -2.01 12.98 13.60
CA THR A 27 -1.58 12.83 15.00
C THR A 27 -0.15 12.29 15.00
N ASP A 28 0.48 12.18 16.16
CA ASP A 28 1.72 11.42 16.30
C ASP A 28 1.47 9.95 15.92
N VAL A 29 2.38 9.38 15.12
CA VAL A 29 2.29 8.01 14.61
C VAL A 29 3.66 7.34 14.62
N THR A 30 3.66 6.05 14.88
CA THR A 30 4.80 5.16 14.60
C THR A 30 4.41 4.24 13.48
N ALA A 31 5.23 4.16 12.44
CA ALA A 31 4.99 3.32 11.27
C ALA A 31 6.25 2.55 10.91
N MET A 32 6.06 1.35 10.37
CA MET A 32 7.12 0.59 9.71
C MET A 32 7.16 0.96 8.23
N SER A 33 8.34 1.00 7.64
CA SER A 33 8.54 1.22 6.21
C SER A 33 9.21 0.03 5.55
N LEU A 34 8.76 -0.30 4.35
CA LEU A 34 9.37 -1.27 3.45
C LEU A 34 9.81 -0.54 2.19
N ASP A 35 11.02 -0.81 1.72
CA ASP A 35 11.48 -0.32 0.42
C ASP A 35 10.86 -1.13 -0.73
N ARG A 36 11.06 -0.65 -1.95
CA ARG A 36 10.49 -1.26 -3.17
C ARG A 36 11.00 -2.68 -3.41
N GLU A 37 12.29 -2.92 -3.22
CA GLU A 37 12.92 -4.20 -3.52
C GLU A 37 12.42 -5.27 -2.55
N THR A 38 12.42 -4.96 -1.26
CA THR A 38 11.89 -5.82 -0.21
C THR A 38 10.41 -6.10 -0.42
N PHE A 39 9.61 -5.08 -0.75
CA PHE A 39 8.19 -5.28 -1.06
C PHE A 39 7.99 -6.19 -2.28
N GLY A 40 8.75 -5.98 -3.36
CA GLY A 40 8.70 -6.81 -4.56
C GLY A 40 9.03 -8.27 -4.27
N ALA A 41 10.08 -8.53 -3.49
CA ALA A 41 10.47 -9.88 -3.07
C ALA A 41 9.37 -10.59 -2.25
N LEU A 42 8.69 -9.87 -1.34
CA LEU A 42 7.57 -10.42 -0.58
C LEU A 42 6.38 -10.78 -1.48
N MET A 43 6.13 -9.98 -2.54
CA MET A 43 5.04 -10.24 -3.49
C MET A 43 5.33 -11.42 -4.42
N THR A 44 6.59 -11.70 -4.74
CA THR A 44 6.96 -12.85 -5.58
C THR A 44 6.99 -14.15 -4.80
N GLN A 45 7.26 -14.11 -3.48
CA GLN A 45 7.31 -15.29 -2.63
C GLN A 45 5.93 -15.77 -2.15
N SER A 46 4.88 -14.94 -2.27
CA SER A 46 3.54 -15.27 -1.77
C SER A 46 2.45 -14.87 -2.77
N GLU A 47 1.93 -15.86 -3.52
CA GLU A 47 0.80 -15.64 -4.43
C GLU A 47 -0.47 -15.18 -3.69
N ILE A 48 -0.67 -15.67 -2.46
CA ILE A 48 -1.77 -15.26 -1.58
C ILE A 48 -1.68 -13.76 -1.26
N SER A 49 -0.47 -13.26 -0.98
CA SER A 49 -0.24 -11.85 -0.66
C SER A 49 -0.53 -10.93 -1.85
N ARG A 50 -0.27 -11.39 -3.07
CA ARG A 50 -0.56 -10.62 -4.28
C ARG A 50 -2.06 -10.45 -4.52
N GLY A 51 -2.85 -11.53 -4.40
CA GLY A 51 -4.30 -11.47 -4.62
C GLY A 51 -5.03 -10.53 -3.64
N GLU A 52 -4.67 -10.58 -2.36
CA GLU A 52 -5.22 -9.66 -1.35
C GLU A 52 -4.86 -8.21 -1.62
N LEU A 53 -3.63 -7.95 -2.07
CA LEU A 53 -3.17 -6.62 -2.41
C LEU A 53 -3.94 -6.04 -3.61
N GLU A 54 -4.12 -6.83 -4.67
CA GLU A 54 -4.90 -6.43 -5.85
C GLU A 54 -6.35 -6.10 -5.47
N ARG A 55 -6.97 -6.90 -4.59
CA ARG A 55 -8.31 -6.64 -4.06
C ARG A 55 -8.39 -5.29 -3.34
N ILE A 56 -7.40 -4.98 -2.51
CA ILE A 56 -7.36 -3.75 -1.72
C ILE A 56 -7.11 -2.53 -2.62
N VAL A 57 -6.23 -2.64 -3.62
CA VAL A 57 -6.03 -1.56 -4.60
C VAL A 57 -7.32 -1.25 -5.35
N ARG A 58 -8.06 -2.26 -5.83
CA ARG A 58 -9.35 -2.05 -6.51
C ARG A 58 -10.36 -1.33 -5.61
N GLN A 59 -10.47 -1.74 -4.35
CA GLN A 59 -11.36 -1.09 -3.38
C GLN A 59 -10.99 0.38 -3.14
N ARG A 60 -9.70 0.69 -3.05
CA ARG A 60 -9.22 2.06 -2.82
C ARG A 60 -9.41 2.97 -4.03
N LEU A 61 -9.23 2.45 -5.25
CA LEU A 61 -9.53 3.21 -6.47
C LEU A 61 -11.03 3.47 -6.62
N ALA A 62 -11.88 2.50 -6.28
CA ALA A 62 -13.34 2.66 -6.33
C ALA A 62 -13.89 3.61 -5.26
N ALA A 63 -13.30 3.64 -4.07
CA ALA A 63 -13.71 4.53 -2.97
C ALA A 63 -13.19 5.98 -3.13
N GLY A 64 -12.35 6.24 -4.14
CA GLY A 64 -11.84 7.58 -4.47
C GLY A 64 -12.63 8.31 -5.56
N SER A 65 -13.83 7.83 -5.91
CA SER A 65 -14.78 8.49 -6.83
C SER A 65 -15.89 9.22 -6.09
#